data_AF-A0A1H4G758-F1
#
_entry.id   AF-A0A1H4G758-F1
#
_cell.length_a   1.000
_cell.length_b   1.000
_cell.length_c   1.000
_cell.angle_alpha   90.00
_cell.angle_beta   90.00
_cell.angle_gamma   90.00
#
_symmetry.space_group_name_H-M   'P 1'
#
loop_
_entity.id
_entity.type
_entity.pdbx_description
1 polymer ?
#
loop_
_entity_poly.entity_id
_entity_poly.type
_entity_poly.pdbx_seq_one_letter_code
_entity_poly.pdbx_strand_id
1 'polypeptide(L)' 'MDLVLRVAQQLEIDHAGFDVAMVDGYPYLLEFNRLFGNTGLQGLSQQVSQAIEHYLREQSERDDDPIDPTPPLPVAV' A
#
# COMPACT_ATOMS: atom_id res chain seq x y z
N MET A 1 8.00 9.14 -13.70
CA MET A 1 7.23 8.65 -12.54
C MET A 1 6.02 7.80 -12.94
N ASP A 2 5.57 7.88 -14.19
CA ASP A 2 4.37 7.18 -14.68
C ASP A 2 4.43 5.65 -14.65
N LEU A 3 5.61 5.02 -14.59
CA LEU A 3 5.71 3.57 -14.47
C LEU A 3 5.16 3.08 -13.12
N VAL A 4 5.66 3.63 -12.02
CA VAL A 4 5.30 3.20 -10.66
C VAL A 4 3.81 3.45 -10.39
N LEU A 5 3.30 4.64 -10.75
CA LEU A 5 1.89 4.96 -10.56
C LEU A 5 0.97 4.02 -11.35
N ARG A 6 1.30 3.72 -12.62
CA ARG A 6 0.50 2.78 -13.42
C ARG A 6 0.50 1.38 -12.82
N VAL A 7 1.65 0.87 -12.38
CA VAL A 7 1.75 -0.45 -11.76
C VAL A 7 0.94 -0.50 -10.46
N ALA A 8 1.08 0.53 -9.61
CA ALA A 8 0.34 0.61 -8.34
C ALA A 8 -1.17 0.61 -8.58
N GLN A 9 -1.67 1.38 -9.56
CA GLN A 9 -3.09 1.41 -9.92
C GLN A 9 -3.58 0.08 -10.49
N GLN A 10 -2.81 -0.56 -11.38
CA GLN A 10 -3.20 -1.82 -12.01
C GLN A 10 -3.22 -3.01 -11.03
N LEU A 11 -2.40 -2.95 -9.99
CA LEU A 11 -2.29 -3.98 -8.97
C LEU A 11 -3.03 -3.63 -7.67
N GLU A 12 -3.74 -2.50 -7.63
CA GLU A 12 -4.47 -2.02 -6.46
C GLU A 12 -3.58 -1.94 -5.21
N ILE A 13 -2.37 -1.40 -5.39
CA ILE A 13 -1.39 -1.21 -4.31
C ILE A 13 -1.52 0.21 -3.76
N ASP A 14 -2.04 0.34 -2.55
CA ASP A 14 -2.10 1.63 -1.84
C ASP A 14 -0.75 2.02 -1.20
N HIS A 15 0.06 1.04 -0.85
CA HIS A 15 1.37 1.25 -0.23
C HIS A 15 2.39 0.15 -0.57
N ALA A 16 3.52 0.56 -1.14
CA ALA A 16 4.72 -0.27 -1.28
C ALA A 16 5.96 0.62 -1.53
N GLY A 17 7.14 0.08 -1.20
CA GLY A 17 8.40 0.56 -1.78
C GLY A 17 8.62 -0.08 -3.15
N PHE A 18 9.13 0.68 -4.11
CA PHE A 18 9.42 0.21 -5.47
C PHE A 18 10.89 0.42 -5.81
N ASP A 19 11.55 -0.64 -6.25
CA ASP A 19 12.92 -0.58 -6.73
C ASP A 19 12.92 -0.38 -8.24
N VAL A 20 13.37 0.81 -8.66
CA VAL A 20 13.37 1.23 -10.06
C VAL A 20 14.78 1.54 -10.52
N ALA A 21 15.23 0.87 -11.58
CA ALA A 21 16.47 1.19 -12.27
C ALA A 21 16.21 2.13 -13.46
N MET A 22 17.09 3.12 -13.63
CA MET A 22 17.07 4.02 -14.80
C MET A 22 18.20 3.62 -15.75
N VAL A 23 17.86 3.22 -16.99
CA VAL A 23 18.83 2.89 -18.05
C VAL A 23 18.54 3.77 -19.24
N ASP A 24 19.49 4.62 -19.62
CA ASP A 24 19.35 5.60 -20.71
C ASP A 24 18.07 6.46 -20.61
N GLY A 25 17.67 6.81 -19.39
CA GLY A 25 16.46 7.59 -19.12
C GLY A 25 15.16 6.77 -19.09
N TYR A 26 15.21 5.47 -19.39
CA TYR A 26 14.07 4.56 -19.32
C TYR A 26 13.97 3.89 -17.93
N PRO A 27 12.79 3.93 -17.27
CA PRO A 27 12.59 3.28 -15.99
C PRO A 27 12.27 1.78 -16.16
N TYR A 28 12.91 0.95 -15.35
CA TYR A 28 12.66 -0.49 -15.24
C TYR A 28 12.32 -0.83 -13.79
N LEU A 29 11.16 -1.47 -13.59
CA LEU A 29 10.75 -1.96 -12.28
C LEU A 29 11.41 -3.32 -12.03
N LEU A 30 12.09 -3.47 -10.89
CA LEU A 30 12.78 -4.71 -10.51
C LEU A 30 11.98 -5.50 -9.48
N GLU A 31 11.58 -4.84 -8.39
CA GLU A 31 10.78 -5.41 -7.33
C GLU A 31 9.90 -4.35 -6.65
N PHE A 32 8.92 -4.82 -5.88
CA PHE A 32 8.21 -3.99 -4.91
C PHE A 32 7.92 -4.80 -3.65
N ASN A 33 7.88 -4.12 -2.51
CA ASN A 33 7.65 -4.74 -1.20
C ASN A 33 6.74 -3.87 -0.34
N ARG A 34 5.78 -4.53 0.35
CA ARG A 34 4.91 -3.84 1.32
C ARG A 34 5.65 -3.41 2.58
N LEU A 35 6.62 -4.22 3.01
CA LEU A 35 7.47 -3.97 4.17
C LEU A 35 8.87 -3.63 3.67
N PHE A 36 9.08 -2.39 3.25
CA PHE A 36 10.39 -1.92 2.84
C PHE A 36 11.11 -1.22 4.00
N GLY A 37 12.44 -1.32 4.04
CA GLY A 37 13.25 -0.67 5.06
C GLY A 37 13.31 0.84 4.83
N ASN A 38 12.95 1.64 5.84
CA ASN A 38 13.07 3.10 5.82
C ASN A 38 14.46 3.61 6.25
N THR A 39 15.42 2.70 6.43
CA THR A 39 16.75 3.02 6.95
C THR A 39 17.54 3.86 5.94
N GLY A 40 18.14 4.95 6.41
CA GLY A 40 18.96 5.84 5.57
C GLY A 40 18.22 7.07 5.03
N LEU A 41 16.90 7.14 5.19
CA LEU A 41 16.10 8.31 4.82
C LEU A 41 15.50 8.93 6.09
N GLN A 42 16.14 9.99 6.58
CA GLN A 42 15.73 10.67 7.82
C GLN A 42 14.29 11.16 7.71
N GLY A 43 13.46 10.81 8.70
CA GLY A 43 12.05 11.19 8.75
C GLY A 43 11.11 10.38 7.85
N LEU A 44 11.61 9.57 6.92
CA LEU A 44 10.76 8.82 5.99
C LEU A 44 9.84 7.85 6.75
N SER A 45 10.37 7.14 7.75
CA SER A 45 9.55 6.22 8.54
C SER A 45 8.36 6.92 9.21
N GLN A 46 8.56 8.16 9.69
CA GLN A 46 7.48 8.93 10.33
C GLN A 46 6.47 9.41 9.29
N GLN A 47 6.92 9.93 8.15
CA GLN A 47 6.06 10.39 7.06
C GLN A 47 5.20 9.26 6.48
N VAL A 48 5.82 8.09 6.23
CA VAL A 48 5.12 6.90 5.74
C VAL A 48 4.07 6.45 6.75
N SER A 49 4.42 6.40 8.04
CA SER A 49 3.48 6.00 9.09
C SER A 49 2.29 6.95 9.17
N GLN A 50 2.52 8.27 9.09
CA GLN A 50 1.45 9.27 9.10
C GLN A 50 0.55 9.17 7.86
N ALA A 51 1.14 8.93 6.68
CA ALA A 51 0.38 8.76 5.44
C ALA A 51 -0.50 7.49 5.48
N ILE A 52 0.04 6.37 5.98
CA ILE A 52 -0.72 5.13 6.17
C ILE A 52 -1.83 5.35 7.19
N GLU A 53 -1.55 5.96 8.33
CA GLU A 53 -2.57 6.24 9.35
C GLU A 53 -3.69 7.10 8.79
N HIS A 54 -3.35 8.18 8.08
CA HIS A 54 -4.32 9.06 7.45
C HIS A 54 -5.20 8.32 6.44
N TYR A 55 -4.58 7.53 5.54
CA TYR A 55 -5.30 6.72 4.56
C TYR A 55 -6.27 5.73 5.24
N LEU A 56 -5.83 5.00 6.26
CA LEU A 56 -6.68 4.04 6.97
C LEU A 56 -7.86 4.72 7.67
N ARG A 57 -7.66 5.92 8.25
CA ARG A 57 -8.74 6.71 8.85
C ARG A 57 -9.77 7.12 7.81
N GLU A 58 -9.34 7.64 6.67
CA GLU A 58 -10.24 8.02 5.58
C GLU A 58 -11.04 6.83 5.03
N GLN A 59 -10.43 5.65 4.98
CA GLN A 59 -11.16 4.44 4.55
C GLN A 59 -12.18 3.98 5.60
N SER A 60 -11.87 4.08 6.90
CA SER A 60 -12.82 3.71 7.96
C SER A 60 -14.02 4.65 8.08
N GLU A 61 -13.89 5.90 7.61
CA GLU A 61 -15.00 6.87 7.57
C GLU A 61 -15.90 6.70 6.34
N ARG A 62 -15.46 5.92 5.35
CA ARG A 62 -16.29 5.48 4.23
C ARG A 62 -17.06 4.25 4.71
N ASP A 63 -18.32 4.47 5.06
CA ASP A 63 -19.31 3.59 5.71
C ASP A 63 -19.64 2.28 4.92
N ASP A 64 -18.63 1.56 4.43
CA ASP A 64 -18.71 0.30 3.69
C ASP A 64 -18.46 -0.93 4.59
N ASP A 65 -18.21 -0.71 5.89
CA ASP A 65 -18.13 -1.80 6.87
C ASP A 65 -19.50 -2.50 6.96
N PRO A 66 -19.56 -3.85 6.88
CA PRO A 66 -20.82 -4.57 7.03
C PRO A 66 -21.43 -4.22 8.40
N ILE A 67 -22.58 -3.53 8.36
CA ILE A 67 -23.31 -3.06 9.55
C ILE A 67 -23.76 -4.24 10.43
N ASP A 68 -23.85 -5.44 9.86
CA ASP A 68 -24.18 -6.67 10.56
C ASP A 68 -23.00 -7.66 10.60
N PRO A 69 -22.64 -8.21 11.78
CA PRO A 69 -21.72 -9.32 11.83
C PRO A 69 -22.31 -10.50 11.06
N THR A 70 -21.53 -11.07 10.14
CA THR A 70 -21.92 -12.33 9.50
C THR A 70 -22.11 -13.38 10.58
N PRO A 71 -23.26 -14.10 10.63
CA PRO A 71 -23.46 -15.13 11.63
C PRO A 71 -22.31 -16.15 11.56
N PRO A 72 -21.80 -16.64 12.70
CA PRO A 72 -20.77 -17.67 12.67
C PRO A 72 -21.28 -18.87 11.87
N LEU A 73 -20.42 -19.41 11.00
CA LEU A 73 -20.75 -20.60 10.22
C LEU A 73 -21.20 -21.72 11.16
N PRO A 74 -22.23 -22.52 10.79
CA PRO A 74 -22.62 -23.67 11.58
C PRO A 74 -21.42 -24.59 11.80
N VAL A 75 -21.13 -24.92 13.05
CA VAL A 75 -20.17 -25.97 13.37
C VAL A 75 -20.73 -27.27 12.81
N ALA A 76 -20.01 -27.89 11.88
CA ALA A 76 -20.34 -29.23 11.43
C ALA A 76 -20.21 -30.21 12.61
N VAL A 77 -21.30 -30.94 12.91
CA VAL A 77 -21.35 -32.04 13.88
C VAL A 77 -21.08 -33.35 13.15
#